data_AF-A0A840XV68-F1
#
_entry.id   AF-A0A840XV68-F1
#
_cell.length_a   1.000
_cell.length_b   1.000
_cell.length_c   1.000
_cell.angle_alpha   90.00
_cell.angle_beta   90.00
_cell.angle_gamma   90.00
#
_symmetry.space_group_name_H-M   'P 1'
#
loop_
_entity.id
_entity.type
_entity.pdbx_description
1 polymer ?
#
loop_
_entity_poly.entity_id
_entity_poly.type
_entity_poly.pdbx_seq_one_letter_code
_entity_poly.pdbx_strand_id
1 'polypeptide(L)'
;MTFSLLGRCARTGQFGAAVTTSSIAVGTRVPFLEAGIGGVLTQHRTDPRLGPRGLGLLRSGCTAEETVAALVASTPHHRWRQIAVMDAAGRTAHFDGANVKPERGAAHGPGVVAIGNILSSPHVPAAMAAAFEATEEAPLAERLLRALEAGEAAGGEHGEVTSASLLVVHRECFPYVDLRVDKDPRPLAALRRLWEEYAPLADGFVRRALDPDDAPII
;
A
#
# COMPACT_ATOMS: atom_id res chain seq x y z
N MET A 1 0.72 15.73 -1.32
CA MET A 1 1.79 15.01 -0.60
C MET A 1 1.31 13.59 -0.36
N THR A 2 2.17 12.58 -0.33
CA THR A 2 1.73 11.19 -0.11
C THR A 2 2.89 10.34 0.40
N PHE A 3 2.63 9.45 1.35
CA PHE A 3 3.49 8.30 1.61
C PHE A 3 2.67 7.02 1.70
N SER A 4 3.26 5.92 1.20
CA SER A 4 2.61 4.63 1.09
C SER A 4 3.63 3.50 1.10
N LEU A 5 3.16 2.27 1.34
CA LEU A 5 3.98 1.08 1.22
C LEU A 5 3.19 -0.11 0.68
N LEU A 6 3.92 -1.03 0.03
CA LEU A 6 3.50 -2.40 -0.24
C LEU A 6 4.20 -3.32 0.74
N GLY A 7 3.49 -4.33 1.23
CA GLY A 7 4.01 -5.38 2.10
C GLY A 7 3.57 -6.76 1.63
N ARG A 8 4.45 -7.76 1.80
CA ARG A 8 4.13 -9.18 1.63
C ARG A 8 4.44 -9.93 2.91
N CYS A 9 3.50 -10.71 3.40
CA CYS A 9 3.73 -11.61 4.52
C CYS A 9 4.26 -12.95 4.00
N ALA A 10 5.51 -13.31 4.31
CA ALA A 10 6.09 -14.58 3.88
C ALA A 10 5.39 -15.80 4.51
N ARG A 11 4.84 -15.66 5.73
CA ARG A 11 4.14 -16.73 6.47
C ARG A 11 2.79 -17.08 5.85
N THR A 12 2.02 -16.07 5.43
CA THR A 12 0.64 -16.25 4.95
C THR A 12 0.53 -16.16 3.43
N GLY A 13 1.50 -15.54 2.75
CA GLY A 13 1.43 -15.22 1.32
C GLY A 13 0.51 -14.03 1.01
N GLN A 14 0.00 -13.33 2.02
CA GLN A 14 -0.80 -12.12 1.83
C GLN A 14 0.03 -10.99 1.20
N PHE A 15 -0.62 -10.19 0.36
CA PHE A 15 -0.13 -8.90 -0.09
C PHE A 15 -0.97 -7.80 0.52
N GLY A 16 -0.36 -6.68 0.85
CA GLY A 16 -1.06 -5.55 1.40
C GLY A 16 -0.41 -4.23 1.05
N ALA A 17 -1.19 -3.17 1.19
CA ALA A 17 -0.79 -1.82 0.92
C ALA A 17 -1.42 -0.89 1.96
N ALA A 18 -0.70 0.15 2.34
CA ALA A 18 -1.28 1.26 3.08
C ALA A 18 -0.76 2.59 2.55
N VAL A 19 -1.61 3.61 2.60
CA VAL A 19 -1.32 4.95 2.07
C VAL A 19 -2.03 6.01 2.89
N THR A 20 -1.42 7.20 3.00
CA THR A 20 -2.05 8.42 3.49
C THR A 20 -1.65 9.64 2.68
N THR A 21 -2.49 10.68 2.66
CA THR A 21 -2.28 11.92 1.89
C THR A 21 -3.22 13.04 2.34
N SER A 22 -2.86 14.29 2.05
CA SER A 22 -3.71 15.48 2.15
C SER A 22 -4.88 15.56 1.16
N SER A 23 -4.96 14.67 0.17
CA SER A 23 -6.10 14.59 -0.76
C SER A 23 -7.20 13.65 -0.22
N ILE A 24 -8.45 13.83 -0.64
CA ILE A 24 -9.57 12.96 -0.25
C ILE A 24 -9.50 11.58 -0.95
N ALA A 25 -10.04 10.54 -0.33
CA ALA A 25 -10.32 9.23 -0.92
C ALA A 25 -9.13 8.60 -1.66
N VAL A 26 -7.97 8.48 -0.98
CA VAL A 26 -6.75 7.97 -1.60
C VAL A 26 -6.79 6.48 -1.96
N GLY A 27 -7.57 5.68 -1.23
CA GLY A 27 -7.58 4.22 -1.36
C GLY A 27 -8.00 3.70 -2.74
N THR A 28 -8.77 4.47 -3.52
CA THR A 28 -9.16 4.07 -4.89
C THR A 28 -8.12 4.39 -5.96
N ARG A 29 -7.15 5.24 -5.61
CA ARG A 29 -6.29 5.90 -6.61
C ARG A 29 -4.84 5.48 -6.54
N VAL A 30 -4.38 4.98 -5.39
CA VAL A 30 -2.97 4.67 -5.16
C VAL A 30 -2.70 3.17 -5.09
N PRO A 31 -3.29 2.40 -4.15
CA PRO A 31 -2.99 0.98 -4.01
C PRO A 31 -3.83 0.11 -4.95
N PHE A 32 -3.16 -0.81 -5.63
CA PHE A 32 -3.78 -1.87 -6.43
C PHE A 32 -3.09 -3.18 -6.10
N LEU A 33 -3.86 -4.19 -5.68
CA LEU A 33 -3.36 -5.48 -5.25
C LEU A 33 -4.15 -6.60 -5.89
N GLU A 34 -3.50 -7.74 -6.10
CA GLU A 34 -4.16 -8.97 -6.52
C GLU A 34 -3.54 -10.17 -5.81
N ALA A 35 -4.41 -11.01 -5.25
CA ALA A 35 -4.07 -12.24 -4.53
C ALA A 35 -3.11 -13.12 -5.37
N GLY A 36 -1.98 -13.51 -4.80
CA GLY A 36 -0.98 -14.35 -5.47
C GLY A 36 -0.19 -13.69 -6.62
N ILE A 37 -0.54 -12.47 -7.03
CA ILE A 37 0.10 -11.77 -8.16
C ILE A 37 1.07 -10.67 -7.68
N GLY A 38 0.66 -9.86 -6.72
CA GLY A 38 1.48 -8.76 -6.18
C GLY A 38 0.71 -7.45 -6.03
N GLY A 39 1.42 -6.33 -6.18
CA GLY A 39 0.90 -5.01 -5.92
C GLY A 39 1.57 -3.87 -6.66
N VAL A 40 0.82 -2.80 -6.88
CA VAL A 40 1.24 -1.57 -7.54
C VAL A 40 0.76 -0.36 -6.74
N LEU A 41 1.67 0.58 -6.50
CA LEU A 41 1.38 1.91 -6.01
C LEU A 41 1.61 2.91 -7.14
N THR A 42 0.61 3.76 -7.41
CA THR A 42 0.77 4.92 -8.30
C THR A 42 0.42 6.18 -7.52
N GLN A 43 1.40 7.04 -7.27
CA GLN A 43 1.24 8.30 -6.54
C GLN A 43 1.98 9.45 -7.23
N HIS A 44 1.89 10.65 -6.63
CA HIS A 44 2.26 11.94 -7.21
C HIS A 44 1.55 12.22 -8.55
N ARG A 45 0.63 13.20 -8.58
CA ARG A 45 -0.26 13.42 -9.74
C ARG A 45 -0.77 12.07 -10.29
N THR A 46 -1.29 11.24 -9.37
CA THR A 46 -1.55 9.82 -9.62
C THR A 46 -2.33 9.57 -10.91
N ASP A 47 -1.99 8.48 -11.59
CA ASP A 47 -2.74 7.95 -12.72
C ASP A 47 -3.25 6.55 -12.37
N PRO A 48 -4.50 6.43 -11.88
CA PRO A 48 -5.08 5.17 -11.45
C PRO A 48 -5.08 4.08 -12.53
N ARG A 49 -4.96 4.45 -13.82
CA ARG A 49 -4.88 3.49 -14.93
C ARG A 49 -3.61 2.63 -14.87
N LEU A 50 -2.55 3.11 -14.20
CA LEU A 50 -1.29 2.37 -14.07
C LEU A 50 -1.40 1.17 -13.14
N GLY A 51 -2.32 1.19 -12.17
CA GLY A 51 -2.57 0.09 -11.24
C GLY A 51 -2.98 -1.19 -11.95
N PRO A 52 -4.16 -1.24 -12.62
CA PRO A 52 -4.60 -2.42 -13.36
C PRO A 52 -3.65 -2.85 -14.48
N ARG A 53 -2.97 -1.89 -15.13
CA ARG A 53 -1.96 -2.19 -16.16
C ARG A 53 -0.75 -2.90 -15.56
N GLY A 54 -0.25 -2.42 -14.41
CA GLY A 54 0.87 -3.03 -13.71
C GLY A 54 0.51 -4.42 -13.18
N LEU A 55 -0.69 -4.60 -12.61
CA LEU A 55 -1.19 -5.92 -12.23
C LEU A 55 -1.29 -6.87 -13.42
N GLY A 56 -1.72 -6.38 -14.59
CA GLY A 56 -1.72 -7.17 -15.83
C GLY A 56 -0.33 -7.66 -16.27
N LEU A 57 0.70 -6.81 -16.12
CA LEU A 57 2.09 -7.17 -16.41
C LEU A 57 2.62 -8.22 -15.42
N LEU A 58 2.36 -8.02 -14.12
CA LEU A 58 2.71 -9.01 -13.09
C LEU A 58 2.02 -10.35 -13.37
N ARG A 59 0.74 -10.34 -13.76
CA ARG A 59 -0.02 -11.53 -14.13
C ARG A 59 0.58 -12.25 -15.35
N SER A 60 1.20 -11.52 -16.28
CA SER A 60 1.94 -12.11 -17.40
C SER A 60 3.33 -12.64 -17.04
N GLY A 61 3.73 -12.57 -15.77
CA GLY A 61 5.00 -13.10 -15.27
C GLY A 61 6.15 -12.09 -15.26
N CYS A 62 5.89 -10.81 -15.55
CA CYS A 62 6.91 -9.78 -15.40
C CYS A 62 7.33 -9.65 -13.93
N THR A 63 8.62 -9.43 -13.73
CA THR A 63 9.17 -9.01 -12.43
C THR A 63 8.70 -7.60 -12.07
N ALA A 64 8.91 -7.19 -10.82
CA ALA A 64 8.64 -5.81 -10.39
C ALA A 64 9.42 -4.77 -11.23
N GLU A 65 10.69 -5.03 -11.52
CA GLU A 65 11.54 -4.13 -12.33
C GLU A 65 11.04 -4.02 -13.78
N GLU A 66 10.77 -5.16 -14.43
CA GLU A 66 10.22 -5.18 -15.79
C GLU A 66 8.86 -4.48 -15.86
N THR A 67 8.03 -4.66 -14.84
CA THR A 67 6.72 -4.00 -14.74
C THR A 67 6.89 -2.48 -14.65
N VAL A 68 7.77 -1.99 -13.78
CA VAL A 68 8.08 -0.55 -13.68
C VAL A 68 8.61 -0.02 -15.01
N ALA A 69 9.59 -0.70 -15.62
CA ALA A 69 10.17 -0.29 -16.90
C ALA A 69 9.11 -0.20 -18.01
N ALA A 70 8.25 -1.21 -18.12
CA ALA A 70 7.17 -1.24 -19.11
C ALA A 70 6.13 -0.13 -18.86
N LEU A 71 5.74 0.11 -17.61
CA LEU A 71 4.83 1.21 -17.26
C LEU A 71 5.43 2.57 -17.61
N VAL A 72 6.70 2.81 -17.32
CA VAL A 72 7.41 4.07 -17.64
C VAL A 72 7.49 4.28 -19.15
N ALA A 73 7.95 3.26 -19.89
CA ALA A 73 8.11 3.33 -21.34
C ALA A 73 6.79 3.60 -22.08
N SER A 74 5.68 3.06 -21.55
CA SER A 74 4.36 3.17 -22.15
C SER A 74 3.47 4.28 -21.58
N THR A 75 4.03 5.18 -20.76
CA THR A 75 3.29 6.29 -20.14
C THR A 75 3.85 7.63 -20.59
N PRO A 76 3.17 8.37 -21.48
CA PRO A 76 3.66 9.66 -22.00
C PRO A 76 3.99 10.69 -20.90
N HIS A 77 3.26 10.65 -19.78
CA HIS A 77 3.44 11.56 -18.65
C HIS A 77 4.13 10.91 -17.45
N HIS A 78 4.94 9.86 -17.65
CA HIS A 78 5.64 9.16 -16.57
C HIS A 78 6.48 10.09 -15.69
N ARG A 79 7.02 11.19 -16.25
CA ARG A 79 7.79 12.20 -15.50
C ARG A 79 7.03 12.77 -14.30
N TRP A 80 5.70 12.72 -14.30
CA TRP A 80 4.87 13.20 -13.20
C TRP A 80 4.49 12.11 -12.19
N ARG A 81 4.90 10.85 -12.37
CA ARG A 81 4.46 9.71 -11.55
C ARG A 81 5.55 9.28 -10.60
N GLN A 82 5.13 8.85 -9.42
CA GLN A 82 5.92 8.02 -8.52
C GLN A 82 5.25 6.66 -8.42
N ILE A 83 5.98 5.59 -8.74
CA ILE A 83 5.45 4.24 -8.86
C ILE A 83 6.27 3.30 -7.97
N ALA A 84 5.61 2.38 -7.29
CA ALA A 84 6.27 1.22 -6.69
C ALA A 84 5.51 -0.05 -7.05
N VAL A 85 6.24 -1.14 -7.26
CA VAL A 85 5.68 -2.44 -7.63
C VAL A 85 6.31 -3.50 -6.76
N MET A 86 5.51 -4.48 -6.34
CA MET A 86 5.94 -5.71 -5.69
C MET A 86 5.37 -6.89 -6.47
N ASP A 87 6.20 -7.85 -6.85
CA ASP A 87 5.74 -9.05 -7.57
C ASP A 87 5.40 -10.22 -6.64
N ALA A 88 4.91 -11.32 -7.22
CA ALA A 88 4.48 -12.52 -6.50
C ALA A 88 5.58 -13.13 -5.61
N ALA A 89 6.85 -12.96 -6.00
CA ALA A 89 8.02 -13.43 -5.26
C ALA A 89 8.44 -12.47 -4.13
N GLY A 90 7.80 -11.30 -4.01
CA GLY A 90 8.14 -10.26 -3.04
C GLY A 90 9.31 -9.39 -3.47
N ARG A 91 9.76 -9.48 -4.73
CA ARG A 91 10.76 -8.53 -5.28
C ARG A 91 10.07 -7.20 -5.52
N THR A 92 10.81 -6.12 -5.36
CA THR A 92 10.25 -4.76 -5.39
C THR A 92 11.04 -3.85 -6.32
N ALA A 93 10.37 -2.94 -6.99
CA ALA A 93 10.98 -1.87 -7.78
C ALA A 93 10.21 -0.57 -7.57
N HIS A 94 10.87 0.57 -7.75
CA HIS A 94 10.22 1.88 -7.74
C HIS A 94 10.74 2.77 -8.86
N PHE A 95 9.99 3.83 -9.16
CA PHE A 95 10.36 4.86 -10.11
C PHE A 95 9.90 6.22 -9.63
N ASP A 96 10.81 7.19 -9.64
CA ASP A 96 10.53 8.60 -9.45
C ASP A 96 10.62 9.34 -10.79
N GLY A 97 9.49 9.85 -11.26
CA GLY A 97 9.46 10.75 -12.40
C GLY A 97 10.23 12.05 -12.10
N ALA A 98 10.86 12.63 -13.14
CA ALA A 98 11.66 13.85 -13.02
C ALA A 98 10.91 15.05 -12.39
N ASN A 99 9.58 15.06 -12.42
CA ASN A 99 8.74 16.12 -11.86
C ASN A 99 8.16 15.77 -10.48
N VAL A 100 8.51 14.61 -9.89
CA VAL A 100 8.12 14.26 -8.52
C VAL A 100 8.76 15.25 -7.57
N LYS A 101 7.91 15.97 -6.84
CA LYS A 101 8.34 17.07 -5.98
C LYS A 101 9.10 16.56 -4.74
N PRO A 102 10.24 17.19 -4.39
CA PRO A 102 10.92 16.91 -3.14
C PRO A 102 10.14 17.46 -1.92
N GLU A 103 10.37 16.95 -0.71
CA GLU A 103 11.23 15.78 -0.48
C GLU A 103 10.55 14.50 -0.93
N ARG A 104 11.32 13.60 -1.54
CA ARG A 104 10.84 12.32 -2.07
C ARG A 104 11.85 11.23 -1.79
N GLY A 105 11.39 9.99 -1.72
CA GLY A 105 12.29 8.86 -1.55
C GLY A 105 11.56 7.53 -1.55
N ALA A 106 12.37 6.48 -1.47
CA ALA A 106 11.95 5.10 -1.37
C ALA A 106 12.83 4.37 -0.36
N ALA A 107 12.26 3.36 0.30
CA ALA A 107 13.01 2.40 1.10
C ALA A 107 12.52 0.99 0.78
N HIS A 108 13.46 0.08 0.60
CA HIS A 108 13.21 -1.32 0.28
C HIS A 108 13.73 -2.18 1.43
N GLY A 109 13.02 -3.26 1.71
CA GLY A 109 13.38 -4.22 2.74
C GLY A 109 12.75 -5.58 2.48
N PRO A 110 13.05 -6.59 3.32
CA PRO A 110 12.44 -7.90 3.23
C PRO A 110 10.90 -7.83 3.22
N GLY A 111 10.31 -8.11 2.06
CA GLY A 111 8.87 -8.11 1.87
C GLY A 111 8.21 -6.73 1.96
N VAL A 112 8.95 -5.63 1.76
CA VAL A 112 8.40 -4.26 1.84
C VAL A 112 9.06 -3.31 0.85
N VAL A 113 8.24 -2.40 0.29
CA VAL A 113 8.71 -1.17 -0.35
C VAL A 113 7.85 -0.02 0.11
N ALA A 114 8.46 1.00 0.69
CA ALA A 114 7.84 2.25 1.09
C ALA A 114 8.29 3.38 0.15
N ILE A 115 7.38 4.25 -0.25
CA ILE A 115 7.66 5.40 -1.12
C ILE A 115 6.93 6.66 -0.64
N GLY A 116 7.50 7.83 -0.91
CA GLY A 116 6.87 9.09 -0.56
C GLY A 116 7.28 10.27 -1.43
N ASN A 117 6.40 11.27 -1.51
CA ASN A 117 6.64 12.55 -2.21
C ASN A 117 6.02 13.73 -1.45
N ILE A 118 6.68 14.89 -1.57
CA ILE A 118 6.38 16.12 -0.82
C ILE A 118 6.38 15.84 0.70
N LEU A 119 7.38 15.08 1.13
CA LEU A 119 7.61 14.70 2.52
C LEU A 119 8.18 15.88 3.32
N SER A 120 7.98 15.88 4.63
CA SER A 120 8.65 16.81 5.55
C SER A 120 10.08 16.38 5.86
N SER A 121 10.38 15.10 5.67
CA SER A 121 11.67 14.50 5.98
C SER A 121 11.99 13.37 4.98
N PRO A 122 13.25 13.27 4.49
CA PRO A 122 13.66 12.16 3.63
C PRO A 122 13.70 10.81 4.38
N HIS A 123 13.63 10.81 5.72
CA HIS A 123 13.70 9.60 6.54
C HIS A 123 12.37 8.84 6.63
N VAL A 124 11.26 9.42 6.16
CA VAL A 124 9.91 8.84 6.28
C VAL A 124 9.84 7.43 5.67
N PRO A 125 10.24 7.16 4.41
CA PRO A 125 10.17 5.81 3.85
C PRO A 125 11.01 4.80 4.62
N ALA A 126 12.20 5.19 5.10
CA ALA A 126 13.08 4.32 5.87
C ALA A 126 12.48 3.94 7.23
N ALA A 127 11.85 4.89 7.93
CA ALA A 127 11.13 4.63 9.18
C ALA A 127 9.95 3.67 8.97
N MET A 128 9.20 3.83 7.87
CA MET A 128 8.09 2.94 7.51
C MET A 128 8.59 1.50 7.26
N ALA A 129 9.63 1.33 6.46
CA ALA A 129 10.21 0.01 6.17
C ALA A 129 10.74 -0.67 7.44
N ALA A 130 11.50 0.06 8.27
CA ALA A 130 12.03 -0.47 9.53
C ALA A 130 10.92 -0.91 10.50
N ALA A 131 9.83 -0.14 10.63
CA ALA A 131 8.69 -0.51 11.48
C ALA A 131 7.95 -1.75 10.95
N PHE A 132 7.82 -1.89 9.64
CA PHE A 132 7.22 -3.07 9.01
C PHE A 132 8.05 -4.34 9.25
N GLU A 133 9.38 -4.23 9.20
CA GLU A 133 10.32 -5.32 9.46
C GLU A 133 10.34 -5.70 10.94
N ALA A 134 10.34 -4.72 11.85
CA ALA A 134 10.38 -4.93 13.29
C ALA A 134 9.13 -5.63 13.87
N THR A 135 8.10 -5.83 13.05
CA THR A 135 6.78 -6.36 13.47
C THR A 135 6.39 -7.64 12.74
N GLU A 136 7.38 -8.41 12.26
CA GLU A 136 7.17 -9.61 11.43
C GLU A 136 6.11 -10.60 11.95
N GLU A 137 6.04 -10.77 13.27
CA GLU A 137 5.10 -11.70 13.93
C GLU A 137 3.65 -11.24 13.92
N ALA A 138 3.38 -9.94 13.73
CA ALA A 138 2.03 -9.41 13.67
C ALA A 138 1.32 -9.74 12.33
N PRO A 139 -0.03 -9.72 12.29
CA PRO A 139 -0.79 -9.79 11.04
C PRO A 139 -0.36 -8.71 10.05
N LEU A 140 -0.44 -8.99 8.73
CA LEU A 140 0.06 -8.05 7.71
C LEU A 140 -0.58 -6.66 7.80
N ALA A 141 -1.89 -6.59 8.05
CA ALA A 141 -2.63 -5.35 8.24
C ALA A 141 -2.05 -4.48 9.38
N GLU A 142 -1.72 -5.11 10.52
CA GLU A 142 -1.11 -4.44 11.68
C GLU A 142 0.28 -3.88 11.33
N ARG A 143 1.09 -4.66 10.63
CA ARG A 143 2.45 -4.27 10.19
C ARG A 143 2.43 -3.05 9.29
N LEU A 144 1.52 -3.05 8.30
CA LEU A 144 1.32 -1.94 7.38
C LEU A 144 0.87 -0.66 8.09
N LEU A 145 -0.03 -0.80 9.07
CA LEU A 145 -0.56 0.34 9.81
C LEU A 145 0.49 0.96 10.74
N ARG A 146 1.26 0.13 11.46
CA ARG A 146 2.41 0.59 12.26
C ARG A 146 3.47 1.27 11.40
N ALA A 147 3.68 0.79 10.18
CA ALA A 147 4.58 1.44 9.24
C ALA A 147 4.10 2.84 8.84
N LEU A 148 2.82 3.02 8.52
CA LEU A 148 2.27 4.37 8.25
C LEU A 148 2.42 5.30 9.47
N GLU A 149 2.13 4.81 10.67
CA GLU A 149 2.28 5.58 11.91
C GLU A 149 3.75 5.97 12.17
N ALA A 150 4.70 5.07 11.89
CA ALA A 150 6.12 5.38 11.95
C ALA A 150 6.53 6.43 10.91
N GLY A 151 5.92 6.40 9.73
CA GLY A 151 6.10 7.43 8.70
C GLY A 151 5.60 8.81 9.15
N GLU A 152 4.44 8.87 9.79
CA GLU A 152 3.91 10.11 10.40
C GLU A 152 4.83 10.62 11.51
N ALA A 153 5.25 9.74 12.43
CA ALA A 153 6.15 10.07 13.52
C ALA A 153 7.55 10.53 13.05
N ALA A 154 8.02 10.04 11.90
CA ALA A 154 9.27 10.48 11.27
C ALA A 154 9.17 11.85 10.56
N GLY A 155 8.02 12.52 10.69
CA GLY A 155 7.75 13.87 10.18
C GLY A 155 6.65 13.93 9.13
N GLY A 156 6.23 12.78 8.58
CA GLY A 156 5.15 12.69 7.61
C GLY A 156 5.36 13.59 6.38
N GLU A 157 4.33 14.35 6.03
CA GLU A 157 4.31 15.24 4.88
C GLU A 157 4.16 16.72 5.23
N HIS A 158 4.46 17.60 4.27
CA HIS A 158 4.32 19.04 4.45
C HIS A 158 2.84 19.46 4.53
N GLY A 159 2.28 19.51 5.74
CA GLY A 159 0.89 19.88 6.00
C GLY A 159 0.07 18.71 6.57
N GLU A 160 -1.24 18.92 6.72
CA GLU A 160 -2.12 17.92 7.32
C GLU A 160 -2.55 16.86 6.29
N VAL A 161 -2.46 15.59 6.67
CA VAL A 161 -3.09 14.48 5.95
C VAL A 161 -4.61 14.50 6.16
N THR A 162 -5.37 14.03 5.17
CA THR A 162 -6.85 14.03 5.23
C THR A 162 -7.48 12.68 4.91
N SER A 163 -6.77 11.78 4.22
CA SER A 163 -7.30 10.45 3.94
C SER A 163 -6.23 9.38 4.07
N ALA A 164 -6.66 8.17 4.43
CA ALA A 164 -5.80 7.01 4.55
C ALA A 164 -6.57 5.73 4.17
N SER A 165 -5.85 4.70 3.76
CA SER A 165 -6.44 3.39 3.48
C SER A 165 -5.49 2.25 3.82
N LEU A 166 -6.06 1.11 4.18
CA LEU A 166 -5.39 -0.16 4.42
C LEU A 166 -6.08 -1.24 3.58
N LEU A 167 -5.35 -1.84 2.65
CA LEU A 167 -5.84 -2.88 1.76
C LEU A 167 -4.98 -4.13 1.92
N VAL A 168 -5.59 -5.28 2.14
CA VAL A 168 -4.92 -6.59 2.19
C VAL A 168 -5.71 -7.58 1.34
N VAL A 169 -5.02 -8.29 0.46
CA VAL A 169 -5.57 -9.39 -0.35
C VAL A 169 -4.94 -10.70 0.08
N HIS A 170 -5.69 -11.78 -0.02
CA HIS A 170 -5.18 -13.11 0.31
C HIS A 170 -5.37 -14.14 -0.80
N ARG A 171 -6.47 -14.90 -0.78
CA ARG A 171 -6.73 -16.02 -1.71
C ARG A 171 -7.93 -15.75 -2.60
N GLU A 172 -8.96 -15.16 -2.04
CA GLU A 172 -10.22 -14.92 -2.72
C GLU A 172 -10.16 -13.72 -3.68
N CYS A 173 -11.16 -13.64 -4.55
CA CYS A 173 -11.32 -12.54 -5.51
C CYS A 173 -11.76 -11.21 -4.87
N PHE A 174 -12.01 -11.21 -3.55
CA PHE A 174 -12.32 -10.03 -2.75
C PHE A 174 -11.22 -9.77 -1.71
N PRO A 175 -11.07 -8.51 -1.24
CA PRO A 175 -10.06 -8.18 -0.23
C PRO A 175 -10.29 -8.90 1.10
N TYR A 176 -9.20 -9.31 1.76
CA TYR A 176 -9.21 -9.79 3.13
C TYR A 176 -9.42 -8.63 4.13
N VAL A 177 -8.88 -7.45 3.81
CA VAL A 177 -9.12 -6.18 4.53
C VAL A 177 -9.22 -5.08 3.47
N ASP A 178 -10.24 -4.23 3.52
CA ASP A 178 -10.33 -2.97 2.75
C ASP A 178 -10.95 -1.90 3.65
N LEU A 179 -10.10 -1.15 4.34
CA LEU A 179 -10.50 -0.11 5.28
C LEU A 179 -10.07 1.24 4.75
N ARG A 180 -11.00 2.20 4.76
CA ARG A 180 -10.81 3.50 4.13
C ARG A 180 -11.34 4.61 5.00
N VAL A 181 -10.48 5.60 5.23
CA VAL A 181 -10.85 6.90 5.77
C VAL A 181 -10.73 7.89 4.63
N ASP A 182 -11.83 8.13 3.93
CA ASP A 182 -11.80 8.95 2.72
C ASP A 182 -11.63 10.44 3.05
N LYS A 183 -12.08 10.92 4.23
CA LYS A 183 -11.82 12.28 4.73
C LYS A 183 -11.94 12.34 6.26
N ASP A 184 -10.88 12.71 6.95
CA ASP A 184 -10.87 12.97 8.39
C ASP A 184 -9.67 13.89 8.73
N PRO A 185 -9.77 14.80 9.73
CA PRO A 185 -8.62 15.59 10.18
C PRO A 185 -7.50 14.76 10.84
N ARG A 186 -7.78 13.52 11.26
CA ARG A 186 -6.84 12.57 11.86
C ARG A 186 -7.02 11.18 11.22
N PRO A 187 -6.70 11.04 9.92
CA PRO A 187 -7.06 9.85 9.15
C PRO A 187 -6.35 8.58 9.62
N LEU A 188 -5.10 8.67 10.09
CA LEU A 188 -4.39 7.50 10.63
C LEU A 188 -5.00 7.00 11.94
N ALA A 189 -5.34 7.89 12.86
CA ALA A 189 -6.03 7.52 14.10
C ALA A 189 -7.42 6.92 13.83
N ALA A 190 -8.14 7.43 12.82
CA ALA A 190 -9.40 6.85 12.39
C ALA A 190 -9.21 5.46 11.77
N LEU A 191 -8.19 5.28 10.92
CA LEU A 191 -7.86 3.99 10.29
C LEU A 191 -7.45 2.94 11.34
N ARG A 192 -6.72 3.34 12.39
CA ARG A 192 -6.41 2.52 13.57
C ARG A 192 -7.64 1.97 14.26
N ARG A 193 -8.61 2.83 14.57
CA ARG A 193 -9.88 2.40 15.18
C ARG A 193 -10.65 1.42 14.28
N LEU A 194 -10.73 1.70 12.96
CA LEU A 194 -11.36 0.78 12.02
C LEU A 194 -10.68 -0.59 12.00
N TRP A 195 -9.35 -0.62 12.04
CA TRP A 195 -8.61 -1.87 12.08
C TRP A 195 -8.83 -2.64 13.38
N GLU A 196 -8.83 -1.97 14.54
CA GLU A 196 -9.11 -2.60 15.83
C GLU A 196 -10.50 -3.25 15.89
N GLU A 197 -11.50 -2.60 15.27
CA GLU A 197 -12.87 -3.13 15.15
C GLU A 197 -12.96 -4.28 14.13
N TYR A 198 -12.29 -4.17 13.00
CA TYR A 198 -12.36 -5.16 11.91
C TYR A 198 -11.53 -6.42 12.17
N ALA A 199 -10.35 -6.28 12.78
CA ALA A 199 -9.38 -7.36 12.99
C ALA A 199 -9.98 -8.66 13.57
N PRO A 200 -10.78 -8.63 14.66
CA PRO A 200 -11.37 -9.85 15.21
C PRO A 200 -12.44 -10.49 14.30
N LEU A 201 -12.96 -9.76 13.32
CA LEU A 201 -14.06 -10.17 12.44
C LEU A 201 -13.57 -10.66 11.07
N ALA A 202 -12.32 -10.34 10.69
CA ALA A 202 -11.77 -10.54 9.35
C ALA A 202 -11.92 -11.97 8.83
N ASP A 203 -11.48 -12.97 9.61
CA ASP A 203 -11.63 -14.39 9.23
C ASP A 203 -13.10 -14.83 9.16
N GLY A 204 -13.95 -14.24 10.01
CA GLY A 204 -15.40 -14.49 10.00
C GLY A 204 -16.07 -14.01 8.71
N PHE A 205 -15.66 -12.86 8.18
CA PHE A 205 -16.16 -12.37 6.88
C PHE A 205 -15.75 -13.27 5.72
N VAL A 206 -14.52 -13.78 5.72
CA VAL A 206 -14.08 -14.77 4.71
C VAL A 206 -14.92 -16.04 4.83
N ARG A 207 -15.08 -16.58 6.05
CA ARG A 207 -15.87 -17.80 6.28
C ARG A 207 -17.31 -17.62 5.81
N ARG A 208 -17.94 -16.48 6.09
CA ARG A 208 -19.31 -16.18 5.64
C ARG A 208 -19.48 -16.26 4.11
N ALA A 209 -18.44 -15.94 3.34
CA ALA A 209 -18.48 -16.03 1.89
C ALA A 209 -18.28 -17.47 1.38
N LEU A 210 -17.49 -18.29 2.09
CA LEU A 210 -17.08 -19.62 1.64
C LEU A 210 -17.90 -20.77 2.25
N ASP A 211 -18.32 -20.62 3.50
CA ASP A 211 -19.07 -21.58 4.31
C ASP A 211 -20.00 -20.84 5.28
N PRO A 212 -21.14 -20.33 4.79
CA PRO A 212 -22.06 -19.51 5.59
C PRO A 212 -22.75 -20.28 6.73
N ASP A 213 -22.83 -21.61 6.66
CA ASP A 213 -23.47 -22.43 7.69
C ASP A 213 -22.63 -22.54 8.98
N ASP A 214 -21.29 -22.43 8.88
CA ASP A 214 -20.34 -22.42 10.01
C ASP A 214 -19.81 -21.00 10.34
N ALA A 215 -20.41 -19.96 9.76
CA ALA A 215 -19.95 -18.59 9.98
C ALA A 215 -20.39 -18.04 11.36
N PRO A 216 -19.50 -17.37 12.11
CA PRO A 216 -19.89 -16.74 13.37
C PRO A 216 -20.91 -15.61 13.13
N ILE A 217 -21.81 -15.39 14.09
CA ILE A 217 -22.62 -14.17 14.15
C ILE A 217 -21.69 -13.04 14.63
N ILE A 218 -21.63 -11.98 13.84
CA ILE A 218 -20.71 -10.84 13.97
C ILE A 218 -21.48 -9.64 14.52
#